data_AF-A0A2J4XVC3-F1
#
_entry.id   AF-A0A2J4XVC3-F1
#
_cell.length_a   1.000
_cell.length_b   1.000
_cell.length_c   1.000
_cell.angle_alpha   90.00
_cell.angle_beta   90.00
_cell.angle_gamma   90.00
#
_symmetry.space_group_name_H-M   'P 1'
#
loop_
_entity.id
_entity.type
_entity.pdbx_description
1 polymer ?
#
loop_
_entity_poly.entity_id
_entity_poly.type
_entity_poly.pdbx_seq_one_letter_code
_entity_poly.pdbx_strand_id
1 'polypeptide(L)'
;TGVQLTWILVGYGFIAAVLPVWLLLAPRDYLSTFLKIGTIVGLAIGILIMRPTLTMPALTKFIDGTGPVWSGSLFPFLFITIACGAVSGFHALIASGTTPKMLANEGQACFIGYGGMLMESFVAIMALVAACIIDPGVYFAMNSPMAVLAPAGVTDVVASAAQVVSSWGFTVTPDTLNQI
;
A
#
# COMPACT_ATOMS: atom_id res chain seq x y z
N THR A 1 -18.44 -16.61 -0.32
CA THR A 1 -17.76 -16.38 0.98
C THR A 1 -16.27 -16.15 0.75
N GLY A 2 -15.53 -15.61 1.73
CA GLY A 2 -14.07 -15.41 1.58
C GLY A 2 -13.32 -16.69 1.25
N VAL A 3 -13.71 -17.82 1.85
CA VAL A 3 -13.15 -19.15 1.58
C VAL A 3 -13.33 -19.59 0.12
N GLN A 4 -14.51 -19.38 -0.47
CA GLN A 4 -14.73 -19.69 -1.90
C GLN A 4 -13.86 -18.82 -2.80
N LEU A 5 -13.73 -17.52 -2.48
CA LEU A 5 -12.89 -16.61 -3.26
C LEU A 5 -11.43 -17.05 -3.24
N THR A 6 -10.92 -17.45 -2.08
CA THR A 6 -9.56 -17.98 -1.93
C THR A 6 -9.33 -19.19 -2.82
N TRP A 7 -10.24 -20.17 -2.80
CA TRP A 7 -10.10 -21.36 -3.64
C TRP A 7 -10.17 -21.05 -5.14
N ILE A 8 -11.00 -20.09 -5.55
CA ILE A 8 -11.06 -19.62 -6.94
C ILE A 8 -9.75 -18.95 -7.34
N LEU A 9 -9.18 -18.08 -6.49
CA LEU A 9 -7.91 -17.40 -6.74
C LEU A 9 -6.75 -18.38 -6.85
N VAL A 10 -6.71 -19.41 -6.00
CA VAL A 10 -5.70 -20.49 -6.06
C VAL A 10 -5.81 -21.25 -7.39
N GLY A 11 -7.03 -21.68 -7.77
CA GLY A 11 -7.24 -22.38 -9.04
C GLY A 11 -6.87 -21.52 -10.26
N TYR A 12 -7.29 -20.26 -10.28
CA TYR A 12 -6.91 -19.29 -11.30
C TYR A 12 -5.39 -19.09 -11.37
N GLY A 13 -4.73 -18.92 -10.22
CA GLY A 13 -3.28 -18.73 -10.14
C GLY A 13 -2.51 -19.93 -10.69
N PHE A 14 -2.95 -21.14 -10.38
CA PHE A 14 -2.37 -22.37 -10.94
C PHE A 14 -2.52 -22.42 -12.46
N ILE A 15 -3.74 -22.21 -12.99
CA ILE A 15 -3.99 -22.22 -14.44
C ILE A 15 -3.15 -21.14 -15.14
N ALA A 16 -3.10 -19.93 -14.59
CA ALA A 16 -2.31 -18.84 -15.14
C ALA A 16 -0.80 -19.13 -15.14
N ALA A 17 -0.29 -19.87 -14.14
CA ALA A 17 1.13 -20.23 -14.04
C ALA A 17 1.55 -21.37 -14.99
N VAL A 18 0.63 -22.30 -15.31
CA VAL A 18 0.89 -23.42 -16.22
C VAL A 18 0.70 -23.02 -17.69
N LEU A 19 -0.19 -22.07 -17.96
CA LEU A 19 -0.45 -21.61 -19.32
C LEU A 19 0.77 -20.89 -19.92
N PRO A 20 0.94 -20.98 -21.25
CA PRO A 20 2.04 -20.29 -21.89
C PRO A 20 1.98 -18.77 -21.69
N VAL A 21 3.15 -18.17 -21.46
CA VAL A 21 3.29 -16.74 -21.16
C VAL A 21 2.61 -15.86 -22.21
N TRP A 22 2.67 -16.24 -23.49
CA TRP A 22 2.07 -15.47 -24.58
C TRP A 22 0.54 -15.48 -24.59
N LEU A 23 -0.10 -16.48 -23.98
CA LEU A 23 -1.54 -16.70 -24.12
C LEU A 23 -2.35 -15.77 -23.21
N LEU A 24 -1.90 -15.60 -21.97
CA LEU A 24 -2.61 -14.77 -20.98
C LEU A 24 -1.71 -13.70 -20.36
N LEU A 25 -0.48 -14.05 -20.00
CA LEU A 25 0.35 -13.17 -19.16
C LEU A 25 0.84 -11.95 -19.94
N ALA A 26 1.47 -12.16 -21.10
CA ALA A 26 1.99 -11.08 -21.95
C ALA A 26 0.92 -10.07 -22.41
N PRO A 27 -0.23 -10.47 -22.99
CA PRO A 27 -1.24 -9.51 -23.43
C PRO A 27 -1.90 -8.78 -22.26
N ARG A 28 -2.10 -9.45 -21.12
CA ARG A 28 -2.65 -8.84 -19.90
C ARG A 28 -1.68 -7.82 -19.31
N ASP A 29 -0.41 -8.18 -19.19
CA ASP A 29 0.61 -7.31 -18.61
C ASP A 29 0.84 -6.09 -19.48
N TYR A 30 0.79 -6.25 -20.81
CA TYR A 30 0.84 -5.13 -21.75
C TYR A 30 -0.34 -4.17 -21.54
N LEU A 31 -1.59 -4.68 -21.51
CA LEU A 31 -2.77 -3.84 -21.29
C LEU A 31 -2.75 -3.17 -19.91
N SER A 32 -2.37 -3.92 -18.87
CA SER A 32 -2.26 -3.42 -17.50
C SER A 32 -1.21 -2.33 -17.38
N THR A 33 -0.14 -2.38 -18.17
CA THR A 33 0.91 -1.35 -18.16
C THR A 33 0.35 0.02 -18.58
N PHE A 34 -0.44 0.10 -19.65
CA PHE A 34 -1.07 1.37 -20.05
C PHE A 34 -2.03 1.89 -18.99
N LEU A 35 -2.84 1.00 -18.39
CA LEU A 35 -3.74 1.38 -17.31
C LEU A 35 -2.98 1.88 -16.08
N LYS A 36 -1.89 1.20 -15.69
CA LYS A 36 -1.03 1.60 -14.57
C LYS A 36 -0.40 2.97 -14.84
N ILE A 37 0.22 3.16 -16.00
CA ILE A 37 0.84 4.45 -16.37
C ILE A 37 -0.23 5.55 -16.39
N GLY A 38 -1.40 5.30 -16.99
CA GLY A 38 -2.51 6.24 -17.01
C GLY A 38 -2.99 6.64 -15.61
N THR A 39 -3.16 5.68 -14.71
CA THR A 39 -3.54 5.93 -13.31
C THR A 39 -2.46 6.71 -12.57
N ILE A 40 -1.19 6.35 -12.72
CA ILE A 40 -0.05 7.04 -12.08
C ILE A 40 -0.01 8.50 -12.52
N VAL A 41 -0.15 8.76 -13.84
CA VAL A 41 -0.18 10.12 -14.39
C VAL A 41 -1.41 10.88 -13.89
N GLY A 42 -2.58 10.24 -13.89
CA GLY A 42 -3.83 10.84 -13.41
C GLY A 42 -3.76 11.23 -11.93
N LEU A 43 -3.22 10.35 -11.08
CA LEU A 43 -2.99 10.62 -9.66
C LEU A 43 -1.98 11.76 -9.46
N ALA A 44 -0.87 11.74 -10.20
CA ALA A 44 0.14 12.79 -10.13
C ALA A 44 -0.44 14.17 -10.48
N ILE A 45 -1.19 14.25 -11.58
CA ILE A 45 -1.90 15.48 -11.99
C ILE A 45 -2.92 15.89 -10.92
N GLY A 46 -3.70 14.92 -10.41
CA GLY A 46 -4.68 15.16 -9.34
C GLY A 46 -4.06 15.78 -8.10
N ILE A 47 -2.91 15.26 -7.64
CA ILE A 47 -2.17 15.81 -6.50
C ILE A 47 -1.69 17.24 -6.80
N LEU A 48 -1.14 17.49 -7.99
CA LEU A 48 -0.64 18.82 -8.38
C LEU A 48 -1.74 19.89 -8.49
N ILE A 49 -2.94 19.50 -8.91
CA ILE A 49 -4.11 20.38 -9.00
C ILE A 49 -4.72 20.61 -7.62
N MET A 50 -4.99 19.53 -6.87
CA MET A 50 -5.62 19.61 -5.55
C MET A 50 -4.74 20.34 -4.53
N ARG A 51 -3.41 20.21 -4.65
CA ARG A 51 -2.41 20.78 -3.72
C ARG A 51 -2.80 20.54 -2.26
N PRO A 52 -3.00 19.28 -1.86
CA PRO A 52 -3.57 19.02 -0.57
C PRO A 52 -2.59 19.40 0.54
N THR A 53 -3.12 19.99 1.60
CA THR A 53 -2.34 20.26 2.82
C THR A 53 -2.14 18.94 3.57
N LEU A 54 -0.90 18.63 3.90
CA LEU A 54 -0.60 17.47 4.75
C LEU A 54 -1.08 17.78 6.18
N THR A 55 -2.03 17.00 6.66
CA THR A 55 -2.62 17.09 8.00
C THR A 55 -1.81 16.29 9.01
N MET A 56 -1.14 15.22 8.55
CA MET A 56 -0.29 14.38 9.39
C MET A 56 0.95 15.15 9.88
N PRO A 57 1.27 15.11 11.19
CA PRO A 57 2.52 15.67 11.70
C PRO A 57 3.74 15.01 11.06
N ALA A 58 4.79 15.80 10.81
CA ALA A 58 6.04 15.30 10.22
C ALA A 58 6.68 14.18 11.06
N LEU A 59 6.56 14.26 12.39
CA LEU A 59 6.95 13.22 13.33
C LEU A 59 5.78 12.95 14.28
N THR A 60 5.49 11.66 14.51
CA THR A 60 4.52 11.22 15.51
C THR A 60 5.23 10.59 16.70
N LYS A 61 4.53 10.46 17.82
CA LYS A 61 5.05 9.76 19.00
C LYS A 61 5.37 8.28 18.75
N PHE A 62 4.84 7.70 17.68
CA PHE A 62 5.00 6.29 17.32
C PHE A 62 6.30 5.99 16.56
N ILE A 63 7.18 6.99 16.38
CA ILE A 63 8.50 6.79 15.78
C ILE A 63 9.37 5.79 16.57
N ASP A 64 9.06 5.61 17.85
CA ASP A 64 9.69 4.64 18.76
C ASP A 64 9.29 3.17 18.46
N GLY A 65 8.37 2.94 17.53
CA GLY A 65 7.90 1.63 17.12
C GLY A 65 6.70 1.11 17.90
N THR A 66 6.07 1.95 18.73
CA THR A 66 4.84 1.63 19.46
C THR A 66 3.55 1.91 18.66
N GLY A 67 3.67 2.03 17.33
CA GLY A 67 2.56 2.36 16.46
C GLY A 67 1.37 1.38 16.57
N PRO A 68 0.12 1.88 16.60
CA PRO A 68 -1.06 1.02 16.74
C PRO A 68 -1.39 0.28 15.44
N VAL A 69 -1.14 0.90 14.28
CA VAL A 69 -1.32 0.28 12.95
C VAL A 69 -0.26 -0.80 12.72
N TRP A 70 0.97 -0.55 13.19
CA TRP A 70 2.09 -1.46 13.08
C TRP A 70 3.09 -1.24 14.21
N SER A 71 3.53 -2.34 14.85
CA SER A 71 4.57 -2.32 15.88
C SER A 71 5.93 -2.74 15.31
N GLY A 72 6.98 -2.01 15.67
CA GLY A 72 8.35 -2.28 15.21
C GLY A 72 9.12 -1.01 14.84
N SER A 73 10.44 -1.12 14.78
CA SER A 73 11.31 0.01 14.47
C SER A 73 11.13 0.52 13.03
N LEU A 74 11.21 1.84 12.84
CA LEU A 74 11.09 2.50 11.54
C LEU A 74 12.12 1.95 10.53
N PHE A 75 13.36 1.75 11.00
CA PHE A 75 14.39 1.06 10.24
C PHE A 75 14.50 -0.42 10.70
N PRO A 76 14.57 -1.40 9.79
CA PRO A 76 14.58 -1.31 8.33
C PRO A 76 13.18 -1.33 7.68
N PHE A 77 12.12 -1.40 8.49
CA PHE A 77 10.78 -1.74 8.02
C PHE A 77 10.23 -0.78 6.95
N LEU A 78 10.49 0.51 7.08
CA LEU A 78 10.14 1.53 6.09
C LEU A 78 10.64 1.18 4.67
N PHE A 79 11.85 0.64 4.57
CA PHE A 79 12.47 0.25 3.30
C PHE A 79 11.93 -1.06 2.73
N ILE A 80 11.22 -1.84 3.55
CA ILE A 80 10.56 -3.07 3.12
C ILE A 80 9.15 -2.74 2.60
N THR A 81 8.42 -1.87 3.29
CA THR A 81 7.00 -1.62 3.03
C THR A 81 6.70 -0.45 2.10
N ILE A 82 7.47 0.64 2.16
CA ILE A 82 7.24 1.82 1.31
C ILE A 82 8.14 1.78 0.06
N ALA A 83 9.42 1.50 0.24
CA ALA A 83 10.38 1.45 -0.86
C ALA A 83 10.44 0.07 -1.56
N CYS A 84 9.33 -0.68 -1.48
CA CYS A 84 9.14 -2.04 -1.97
C CYS A 84 10.46 -2.82 -2.17
N GLY A 85 11.06 -3.28 -1.06
CA GLY A 85 12.11 -4.30 -1.14
C GLY A 85 13.50 -3.89 -1.63
N ALA A 86 13.87 -2.60 -1.60
CA ALA A 86 15.26 -2.17 -1.80
C ALA A 86 16.26 -2.90 -0.87
N VAL A 87 15.81 -3.31 0.32
CA VAL A 87 16.60 -4.06 1.32
C VAL A 87 16.19 -5.55 1.42
N SER A 88 14.98 -5.92 1.02
CA SER A 88 14.46 -7.30 1.25
C SER A 88 14.91 -8.34 0.22
N GLY A 89 15.40 -7.91 -0.95
CA GLY A 89 15.81 -8.80 -2.04
C GLY A 89 14.65 -9.53 -2.74
N PHE A 90 13.41 -9.36 -2.27
CA PHE A 90 12.24 -10.05 -2.81
C PHE A 90 11.93 -9.65 -4.26
N HIS A 91 12.17 -8.38 -4.61
CA HIS A 91 11.99 -7.89 -5.97
C HIS A 91 12.92 -8.59 -6.97
N ALA A 92 14.16 -8.90 -6.58
CA ALA A 92 15.08 -9.65 -7.44
C ALA A 92 14.57 -11.08 -7.70
N LEU A 93 14.00 -11.75 -6.69
CA LEU A 93 13.42 -13.08 -6.83
C LEU A 93 12.22 -13.09 -7.79
N ILE A 94 11.28 -12.15 -7.61
CA ILE A 94 10.06 -12.10 -8.44
C ILE A 94 10.36 -11.59 -9.85
N ALA A 95 11.22 -10.57 -10.00
CA ALA A 95 11.57 -10.00 -11.30
C ALA A 95 12.29 -10.99 -12.21
N SER A 96 12.95 -12.02 -11.65
CA SER A 96 13.65 -13.07 -12.41
C SER A 96 12.72 -13.93 -13.29
N GLY A 97 11.40 -13.90 -13.05
CA GLY A 97 10.42 -14.71 -13.78
C GLY A 97 10.19 -14.23 -15.22
N THR A 98 9.59 -13.05 -15.38
CA THR A 98 9.13 -12.53 -16.69
C THR A 98 10.10 -11.52 -17.29
N THR A 99 10.75 -10.69 -16.47
CA THR A 99 11.65 -9.61 -16.95
C THR A 99 12.74 -10.14 -17.89
N PRO A 100 13.52 -11.19 -17.55
CA PRO A 100 14.57 -11.68 -18.44
C PRO A 100 14.04 -12.23 -19.77
N LYS A 101 12.78 -12.69 -19.80
CA LYS A 101 12.14 -13.22 -21.01
C LYS A 101 11.62 -12.11 -21.94
N MET A 102 11.50 -10.87 -21.43
CA MET A 102 10.98 -9.71 -22.18
C MET A 102 12.07 -8.70 -22.53
N LEU A 103 13.25 -8.78 -21.92
CA LEU A 103 14.41 -7.96 -22.31
C LEU A 103 14.93 -8.38 -23.69
N ALA A 104 15.22 -7.40 -24.55
CA ALA A 104 15.82 -7.69 -25.85
C ALA A 104 17.30 -8.07 -25.72
N ASN A 105 17.99 -7.52 -24.71
CA ASN A 105 19.37 -7.86 -24.37
C ASN A 105 19.68 -7.49 -22.90
N GLU A 106 20.77 -8.04 -22.37
CA GLU A 106 21.20 -7.83 -20.97
C GLU A 106 21.57 -6.37 -20.66
N GLY A 107 22.08 -5.61 -21.64
CA GLY A 107 22.43 -4.20 -21.46
C GLY A 107 21.23 -3.33 -21.07
N GLN A 108 20.00 -3.75 -21.38
CA GLN A 108 18.78 -3.05 -20.98
C GLN A 108 18.35 -3.34 -19.54
N ALA A 109 18.88 -4.39 -18.91
CA ALA A 109 18.44 -4.83 -17.57
C ALA A 109 18.64 -3.73 -16.52
N CYS A 110 19.79 -3.07 -16.53
CA CYS A 110 20.09 -1.98 -15.59
C CYS A 110 19.15 -0.79 -15.80
N PHE A 111 18.95 -0.36 -17.04
CA PHE A 111 18.09 0.78 -17.35
C PHE A 111 16.63 0.53 -16.98
N ILE A 112 16.09 -0.64 -17.35
CA ILE A 112 14.70 -1.01 -17.07
C ILE A 112 14.48 -1.25 -15.57
N GLY A 113 15.40 -1.96 -14.92
CA GLY A 113 15.32 -2.19 -13.46
C GLY A 113 15.39 -0.90 -12.66
N TYR A 114 16.33 -0.01 -13.00
CA TYR A 114 16.44 1.30 -12.35
C TYR A 114 15.20 2.16 -12.59
N GLY A 115 14.72 2.25 -13.83
CA GLY A 115 13.50 2.97 -14.16
C GLY A 115 12.26 2.43 -13.44
N GLY A 116 12.14 1.11 -13.31
CA GLY A 116 11.09 0.45 -12.53
C GLY A 116 11.11 0.86 -11.07
N MET A 117 12.28 0.83 -10.43
CA MET A 117 12.45 1.23 -9.03
C MET A 117 12.09 2.71 -8.78
N LEU A 118 12.44 3.60 -9.71
CA LEU A 118 12.03 5.00 -9.65
C LEU A 118 10.50 5.15 -9.75
N MET A 119 9.87 4.42 -10.66
CA MET A 119 8.41 4.46 -10.83
C MET A 119 7.66 3.90 -9.62
N GLU A 120 8.14 2.81 -9.02
CA GLU A 120 7.58 2.28 -7.77
C GLU A 120 7.72 3.27 -6.61
N SER A 121 8.88 3.91 -6.48
CA SER A 121 9.13 4.94 -5.47
C SER A 121 8.20 6.16 -5.66
N PHE A 122 7.92 6.53 -6.91
CA PHE A 122 6.98 7.60 -7.21
C PHE A 122 5.55 7.27 -6.76
N VAL A 123 5.10 6.04 -7.00
CA VAL A 123 3.80 5.55 -6.50
C VAL A 123 3.76 5.53 -4.98
N ALA A 124 4.86 5.12 -4.33
CA ALA A 124 4.96 5.11 -2.87
C ALA A 124 4.80 6.52 -2.27
N ILE A 125 5.39 7.53 -2.91
CA ILE A 125 5.21 8.94 -2.50
C ILE A 125 3.75 9.37 -2.67
N MET A 126 3.08 8.99 -3.76
CA MET A 126 1.67 9.31 -3.95
C MET A 126 0.77 8.64 -2.89
N ALA A 127 1.06 7.39 -2.53
CA ALA A 127 0.36 6.71 -1.44
C ALA A 127 0.60 7.40 -0.09
N LEU A 128 1.83 7.87 0.16
CA LEU A 128 2.17 8.63 1.37
C LEU A 128 1.41 9.97 1.41
N VAL A 129 1.35 10.70 0.30
CA VAL A 129 0.52 11.91 0.21
C VAL A 129 -0.94 11.58 0.51
N ALA A 130 -1.51 10.55 -0.13
CA ALA A 130 -2.89 10.14 0.10
C ALA A 130 -3.19 9.77 1.56
N ALA A 131 -2.25 9.13 2.26
CA ALA A 131 -2.39 8.83 3.68
C ALA A 131 -2.26 10.10 4.55
N CYS A 132 -1.30 10.97 4.23
CA CYS A 132 -0.98 12.15 5.04
C CYS A 132 -1.94 13.34 4.88
N ILE A 133 -2.91 13.25 3.97
CA ILE A 133 -3.97 14.26 3.82
C ILE A 133 -5.23 13.92 4.63
N ILE A 134 -5.35 12.67 5.10
CA ILE A 134 -6.47 12.22 5.94
C ILE A 134 -6.25 12.81 7.33
N ASP A 135 -7.32 13.25 7.99
CA ASP A 135 -7.25 13.65 9.39
C ASP A 135 -6.59 12.53 10.22
N PRO A 136 -5.54 12.82 11.02
CA PRO A 136 -4.81 11.78 11.74
C PRO A 136 -5.71 10.91 12.64
N GLY A 137 -6.73 11.50 13.27
CA GLY A 137 -7.67 10.76 14.11
C GLY A 137 -8.50 9.77 13.29
N VAL A 138 -9.02 10.21 12.14
CA VAL A 138 -9.72 9.34 11.20
C VAL A 138 -8.78 8.24 10.65
N TYR A 139 -7.56 8.60 10.26
CA TYR A 139 -6.57 7.66 9.74
C TYR A 139 -6.29 6.52 10.73
N PHE A 140 -6.04 6.85 12.00
CA PHE A 140 -5.78 5.84 13.03
C PHE A 140 -7.02 5.03 13.40
N ALA A 141 -8.22 5.60 13.37
CA ALA A 141 -9.46 4.87 13.60
C ALA A 141 -9.73 3.84 12.48
N MET A 142 -9.43 4.17 11.22
CA MET A 142 -9.67 3.27 10.09
C MET A 142 -8.63 2.15 9.96
N ASN A 143 -7.37 2.43 10.32
CA ASN A 143 -6.24 1.54 10.03
C ASN A 143 -5.72 0.76 11.25
N SER A 144 -6.15 1.09 12.47
CA SER A 144 -5.69 0.37 13.66
C SER A 144 -6.47 -0.94 13.86
N PRO A 145 -5.85 -1.98 14.43
CA PRO A 145 -6.52 -3.25 14.69
C PRO A 145 -7.75 -3.09 15.58
N MET A 146 -8.83 -3.79 15.24
CA MET A 146 -10.06 -3.80 16.05
C MET A 146 -9.84 -4.24 17.49
N ALA A 147 -8.88 -5.14 17.73
CA ALA A 147 -8.54 -5.59 19.08
C ALA A 147 -8.06 -4.43 19.98
N VAL A 148 -7.48 -3.38 19.40
CA VAL A 148 -7.00 -2.18 20.08
C VAL A 148 -8.11 -1.13 20.19
N LEU A 149 -8.90 -0.95 19.12
CA LEU A 149 -9.94 0.08 19.06
C LEU A 149 -11.21 -0.28 19.84
N ALA A 150 -11.59 -1.56 19.84
CA ALA A 150 -12.78 -2.08 20.52
C ALA A 150 -12.52 -3.52 21.00
N PRO A 151 -11.91 -3.69 22.20
CA PRO A 151 -11.69 -5.00 22.80
C PRO A 151 -12.99 -5.81 22.93
N ALA A 152 -12.86 -7.14 23.03
CA ALA A 152 -14.01 -8.04 23.04
C ALA A 152 -15.03 -7.66 24.14
N GLY A 153 -16.29 -7.51 23.75
CA GLY A 153 -17.39 -7.15 24.65
C GLY A 153 -17.84 -5.68 24.58
N VAL A 154 -17.16 -4.84 23.79
CA VAL A 154 -17.62 -3.48 23.50
C VAL A 154 -18.81 -3.51 22.54
N THR A 155 -19.94 -2.91 22.95
CA THR A 155 -21.16 -2.80 22.13
C THR A 155 -21.12 -1.59 21.20
N ASP A 156 -20.58 -0.46 21.65
CA ASP A 156 -20.39 0.74 20.83
C ASP A 156 -18.94 0.86 20.37
N VAL A 157 -18.67 0.24 19.23
CA VAL A 157 -17.36 0.19 18.59
C VAL A 157 -16.88 1.57 18.19
N VAL A 158 -17.79 2.45 17.76
CA VAL A 158 -17.47 3.77 17.21
C VAL A 158 -17.07 4.72 18.33
N ALA A 159 -17.84 4.73 19.43
CA ALA A 159 -17.49 5.50 20.62
C ALA A 159 -16.15 5.04 21.22
N SER A 160 -15.92 3.73 21.31
CA SER A 160 -14.65 3.17 21.81
C SER A 160 -13.48 3.57 20.93
N ALA A 161 -13.60 3.44 19.61
CA ALA A 161 -12.55 3.84 18.66
C ALA A 161 -12.22 5.33 18.79
N ALA A 162 -13.23 6.20 18.88
CA ALA A 162 -13.03 7.63 19.06
C ALA A 162 -12.30 7.97 20.37
N GLN A 163 -12.67 7.30 21.47
CA GLN A 163 -12.01 7.48 22.76
C GLN A 163 -10.55 7.00 22.74
N VAL A 164 -10.29 5.81 22.19
CA VAL A 164 -8.94 5.23 22.10
C VAL A 164 -8.03 6.11 21.26
N VAL A 165 -8.48 6.55 20.09
CA VAL A 165 -7.69 7.42 19.22
C VAL A 165 -7.47 8.79 19.85
N SER A 166 -8.48 9.34 20.53
CA SER A 166 -8.34 10.58 21.32
C SER A 166 -7.32 10.44 22.44
N SER A 167 -7.23 9.28 23.09
CA SER A 167 -6.18 9.00 24.08
C SER A 167 -4.77 9.02 23.49
N TRP A 168 -4.64 8.86 22.17
CA TRP A 168 -3.36 8.96 21.48
C TRP A 168 -2.92 10.39 21.19
N GLY A 169 -3.77 11.38 21.45
CA GLY A 169 -3.52 12.79 21.16
C GLY A 169 -4.07 13.25 19.80
N PHE A 170 -4.90 12.43 19.15
CA PHE A 170 -5.57 12.78 17.90
C PHE A 170 -7.07 12.94 18.15
N THR A 171 -7.58 14.16 18.02
CA THR A 171 -8.99 14.46 18.30
C THR A 171 -9.90 13.92 17.20
N VAL A 172 -10.77 12.96 17.53
CA VAL A 172 -11.79 12.44 16.60
C VAL A 172 -13.09 12.17 17.36
N THR A 173 -14.23 12.48 16.75
CA THR A 173 -15.55 12.27 17.37
C THR A 173 -16.25 11.04 16.80
N PRO A 174 -17.16 10.40 17.56
CA PRO A 174 -17.97 9.30 17.05
C PRO A 174 -18.82 9.70 15.83
N ASP A 175 -19.32 10.94 15.80
CA ASP A 175 -20.10 11.46 14.66
C ASP A 175 -19.27 11.51 13.38
N THR A 176 -17.99 11.93 13.46
CA THR A 176 -17.08 11.90 12.31
C THR A 176 -16.84 10.48 11.83
N LEU A 177 -16.71 9.51 12.75
CA LEU A 177 -16.49 8.11 12.40
C LEU A 177 -17.75 7.43 11.82
N ASN A 178 -18.95 7.91 12.13
CA ASN A 178 -20.19 7.41 11.55
C ASN A 178 -20.46 7.93 10.12
N GLN A 179 -19.73 8.96 9.67
CA GLN A 179 -19.89 9.58 8.35
C GLN A 179 -18.96 9.02 7.27
N ILE A 180 -18.02 8.16 7.65
CA ILE A 180 -17.05 7.49 6.78
C ILE A 180 -17.43 6.03 6.57
#